data_AF-A0AAN5LBA4-F1
#
_entry.id   AF-A0AAN5LBA4-F1
#
_cell.length_a   1.000
_cell.length_b   1.000
_cell.length_c   1.000
_cell.angle_alpha   90.00
_cell.angle_beta   90.00
_cell.angle_gamma   90.00
#
_symmetry.space_group_name_H-M   'P 1'
#
loop_
_entity.id
_entity.type
_entity.pdbx_description
1 polymer ?
#
loop_
_entity_poly.entity_id
_entity_poly.type
_entity_poly.pdbx_seq_one_letter_code
_entity_poly.pdbx_strand_id
1 'polypeptide(L)'
;MQRLSLILMRKDAARRAAQAERSQDYATARTLWHQVYASSGKNEDTRWAAARMLFCERQLQHQQALSSPGSVPAGEGGQATVGPETREEE
;
A
#
# COMPACT_ATOMS: atom_id res chain seq x y z
N MET A 1 -31.20 -7.45 17.15
CA MET A 1 -29.87 -8.09 17.30
C MET A 1 -28.93 -7.87 16.09
N GLN A 2 -28.92 -6.72 15.40
CA GLN A 2 -28.13 -6.57 14.15
C GLN A 2 -26.86 -5.70 14.28
N ARG A 3 -26.74 -4.86 15.32
CA ARG A 3 -25.58 -3.96 15.48
C ARG A 3 -24.34 -4.64 16.07
N LEU A 4 -24.52 -5.53 17.06
CA LEU A 4 -23.41 -6.22 17.72
C LEU A 4 -22.70 -7.19 16.77
N SER A 5 -23.42 -7.90 15.92
CA SER A 5 -22.85 -8.80 14.91
C SER A 5 -21.99 -8.05 13.90
N LEU A 6 -22.46 -6.90 13.42
CA LEU A 6 -21.72 -6.05 12.48
C LEU A 6 -20.40 -5.52 13.10
N ILE A 7 -20.43 -5.08 14.37
CA ILE A 7 -19.23 -4.60 15.06
C ILE A 7 -18.22 -5.72 15.29
N LEU A 8 -18.68 -6.92 15.65
CA LEU A 8 -17.80 -8.07 15.89
C LEU A 8 -17.17 -8.57 14.58
N MET A 9 -17.94 -8.66 13.48
CA MET A 9 -17.41 -9.03 12.16
C MET A 9 -16.34 -8.04 11.67
N ARG A 10 -16.53 -6.73 11.91
CA ARG A 10 -15.54 -5.70 11.56
C ARG A 10 -14.22 -5.87 12.32
N LYS A 11 -14.29 -6.14 13.62
CA LYS A 11 -13.10 -6.37 14.46
C LYS A 11 -12.35 -7.63 14.01
N ASP A 12 -13.07 -8.68 13.61
CA ASP A 12 -12.48 -9.91 13.10
C ASP A 12 -11.76 -9.66 11.76
N ALA A 13 -12.42 -9.02 10.80
CA ALA A 13 -11.83 -8.68 9.51
C ALA A 13 -10.56 -7.82 9.65
N ALA A 14 -10.59 -6.82 10.53
CA ALA A 14 -9.42 -5.98 10.81
C ALA A 14 -8.26 -6.76 11.46
N ARG A 15 -8.56 -7.70 12.37
CA ARG A 15 -7.56 -8.56 12.99
C ARG A 15 -6.92 -9.50 11.97
N ARG A 16 -7.73 -10.12 11.11
CA ARG A 16 -7.26 -11.00 10.03
C ARG A 16 -6.42 -10.23 9.02
N ALA A 17 -6.80 -8.99 8.69
CA ALA A 17 -6.02 -8.13 7.81
C ALA A 17 -4.63 -7.82 8.40
N ALA A 18 -4.58 -7.42 9.67
CA ALA A 18 -3.31 -7.16 10.37
C ALA A 18 -2.44 -8.43 10.51
N GLN A 19 -3.05 -9.61 10.59
CA GLN A 19 -2.31 -10.87 10.58
C GLN A 19 -1.69 -11.15 9.21
N ALA A 20 -2.45 -10.95 8.13
CA ALA A 20 -1.96 -11.11 6.76
C ALA A 20 -0.82 -10.13 6.42
N GLU A 21 -0.89 -8.89 6.90
CA GLU A 21 0.23 -7.93 6.77
C GLU A 21 1.51 -8.43 7.45
N ARG A 22 1.39 -9.04 8.64
CA ARG A 22 2.54 -9.60 9.38
C ARG A 22 3.14 -10.81 8.69
N SER A 23 2.35 -11.58 7.96
CA SER A 23 2.83 -12.67 7.11
C SER A 23 3.25 -12.23 5.71
N GLN A 24 3.31 -10.92 5.44
CA GLN A 24 3.67 -10.35 4.13
C GLN A 24 2.74 -10.75 2.98
N ASP A 25 1.54 -11.27 3.28
CA ASP A 25 0.50 -11.55 2.30
C ASP A 25 -0.34 -10.29 2.08
N TYR A 26 0.26 -9.35 1.33
CA TYR A 26 -0.34 -8.04 1.08
C TYR A 26 -1.57 -8.10 0.15
N ALA A 27 -1.72 -9.16 -0.66
CA ALA A 27 -2.89 -9.37 -1.51
C ALA A 27 -4.13 -9.71 -0.66
N THR A 28 -3.98 -10.65 0.27
CA THR A 28 -5.04 -10.99 1.23
C THR A 28 -5.33 -9.83 2.17
N ALA A 29 -4.29 -9.17 2.69
CA ALA A 29 -4.46 -7.99 3.55
C ALA A 29 -5.26 -6.87 2.87
N ARG A 30 -4.94 -6.54 1.61
CA ARG A 30 -5.68 -5.53 0.83
C ARG A 30 -7.17 -5.85 0.71
N THR A 31 -7.50 -7.10 0.42
CA THR A 31 -8.89 -7.55 0.27
C THR A 31 -9.66 -7.43 1.59
N LEU A 32 -9.03 -7.82 2.71
CA LEU A 32 -9.63 -7.72 4.04
C LEU A 32 -9.81 -6.26 4.48
N TRP A 33 -8.85 -5.38 4.19
CA TRP A 33 -8.99 -3.95 4.45
C TRP A 33 -10.10 -3.30 3.63
N HIS A 34 -10.30 -3.75 2.38
CA HIS A 34 -11.45 -3.33 1.57
C HIS A 34 -12.77 -3.76 2.19
N GLN A 35 -12.87 -4.96 2.76
CA GLN A 35 -14.08 -5.41 3.48
C GLN A 35 -14.33 -4.55 4.73
N VAL A 36 -13.29 -4.23 5.50
CA VAL A 36 -13.40 -3.31 6.66
C VAL A 36 -13.88 -1.94 6.21
N TYR A 37 -13.30 -1.39 5.14
CA TYR A 37 -13.68 -0.10 4.58
C TYR A 37 -15.14 -0.09 4.08
N ALA A 38 -15.51 -1.06 3.25
CA ALA A 38 -16.86 -1.18 2.67
C ALA A 38 -17.93 -1.41 3.74
N SER A 39 -17.58 -2.10 4.83
CA SER A 39 -18.52 -2.37 5.91
C SER A 39 -18.87 -1.13 6.73
N SER A 40 -18.05 -0.06 6.71
CA SER A 40 -18.32 1.20 7.39
C SER A 40 -18.73 2.25 6.37
N GLY A 41 -20.03 2.50 6.25
CA GLY A 41 -20.54 3.56 5.39
C GLY A 41 -19.88 4.90 5.72
N LYS A 42 -19.09 5.42 4.76
CA LYS A 42 -18.55 6.79 4.62
C LYS A 42 -18.19 7.57 5.91
N ASN A 43 -17.80 6.91 6.99
CA ASN A 43 -17.39 7.56 8.23
C ASN A 43 -15.87 7.77 8.25
N GLU A 44 -15.43 8.84 8.91
CA GLU A 44 -14.00 9.13 9.11
C GLU A 44 -13.25 7.97 9.78
N ASP A 45 -13.98 7.16 10.56
CA ASP A 45 -13.52 5.95 11.24
C ASP A 45 -13.01 4.83 10.33
N THR A 46 -13.01 4.98 8.99
CA THR A 46 -12.38 4.01 8.08
C THR A 46 -11.38 4.58 7.09
N ARG A 47 -11.01 5.87 7.21
CA ARG A 47 -9.91 6.44 6.42
C ARG A 47 -8.58 5.70 6.67
N TRP A 48 -8.37 5.19 7.87
CA TRP A 48 -7.19 4.38 8.19
C TRP A 48 -7.18 3.05 7.41
N ALA A 49 -8.33 2.42 7.16
CA ALA A 49 -8.42 1.21 6.34
C ALA A 49 -8.06 1.52 4.88
N ALA A 50 -8.48 2.67 4.36
CA ALA A 50 -8.07 3.12 3.03
C ALA A 50 -6.55 3.35 2.91
N ALA A 51 -5.94 3.98 3.92
CA ALA A 51 -4.49 4.13 3.99
C ALA A 51 -3.75 2.78 3.99
N ARG A 52 -4.31 1.77 4.69
CA ARG A 52 -3.75 0.41 4.69
C ARG A 52 -3.87 -0.29 3.35
N MET A 53 -4.96 -0.08 2.59
CA MET A 53 -5.07 -0.60 1.23
C MET A 53 -3.97 -0.04 0.32
N LEU A 54 -3.74 1.29 0.36
CA LEU A 54 -2.67 1.94 -0.41
C LEU A 54 -1.28 1.42 -0.02
N PHE A 55 -1.06 1.19 1.27
CA PHE A 55 0.17 0.56 1.75
C PHE A 55 0.37 -0.84 1.16
N CYS A 56 -0.66 -1.69 1.20
CA CYS A 56 -0.60 -3.03 0.63
C CYS A 56 -0.33 -3.01 -0.88
N GLU A 57 -0.94 -2.08 -1.62
CA GLU A 57 -0.67 -1.90 -3.06
C GLU A 57 0.78 -1.54 -3.35
N ARG A 58 1.36 -0.61 -2.58
CA ARG A 58 2.77 -0.24 -2.71
C ARG A 58 3.70 -1.43 -2.41
N GLN A 59 3.37 -2.24 -1.39
CA GLN A 59 4.15 -3.44 -1.08
C GLN A 59 4.06 -4.50 -2.18
N LEU A 60 2.89 -4.69 -2.79
CA LEU A 60 2.73 -5.61 -3.92
C LEU A 60 3.54 -5.15 -5.14
N GLN A 61 3.51 -3.86 -5.47
CA GLN A 61 4.34 -3.30 -6.54
C GLN A 61 5.83 -3.48 -6.26
N HIS A 62 6.25 -3.26 -5.02
CA HIS A 62 7.64 -3.47 -4.61
C HIS A 62 8.06 -4.95 -4.72
N GLN A 63 7.21 -5.90 -4.28
CA GLN A 63 7.49 -7.33 -4.45
C GLN A 63 7.57 -7.74 -5.92
N GLN A 64 6.72 -7.18 -6.79
CA GLN A 64 6.77 -7.42 -8.24
C GLN A 64 8.04 -6.86 -8.87
N ALA A 65 8.49 -5.67 -8.44
CA ALA A 65 9.74 -5.07 -8.89
C ALA A 65 10.96 -5.90 -8.47
N LEU A 66 10.97 -6.44 -7.23
CA LEU A 66 12.03 -7.34 -6.77
C LEU A 66 12.03 -8.69 -7.49
N SER A 67 10.85 -9.19 -7.87
CA SER A 67 10.68 -10.48 -8.55
C SER A 67 10.94 -10.40 -10.05
N SER A 68 11.03 -9.20 -10.61
CA SER A 68 11.28 -8.96 -12.04
C SER A 68 12.68 -8.39 -12.24
N PRO A 69 13.73 -9.22 -12.35
CA PRO A 69 15.07 -8.74 -12.68
C PRO A 69 15.11 -8.38 -14.18
N GLY A 70 14.55 -7.23 -14.57
CA GLY A 70 14.58 -6.83 -15.98
C GLY A 70 13.72 -5.65 -16.43
N SER A 71 12.81 -5.11 -15.61
CA SER A 71 12.04 -3.91 -16.00
C SER A 71 12.54 -2.68 -15.27
N VAL A 72 13.40 -1.95 -15.97
CA VAL A 72 13.74 -0.54 -15.70
C VAL A 72 12.44 0.23 -15.42
N PRO A 73 12.38 1.08 -14.36
CA PRO A 73 11.18 1.85 -14.10
C PRO A 73 10.97 2.86 -15.24
N ALA A 74 9.92 2.67 -16.03
CA ALA A 74 9.40 3.70 -16.90
C ALA A 74 8.77 4.80 -16.03
N GLY A 75 9.58 5.81 -15.75
CA GLY A 75 9.23 7.06 -15.10
C GLY A 75 10.23 8.13 -15.54
N GLU A 76 10.03 8.62 -16.77
CA GLU A 76 10.71 9.79 -17.36
C GLU A 76 10.62 11.03 -16.45
N GLY A 77 11.66 11.88 -16.49
CA GLY A 77 11.50 13.31 -16.18
C GLY A 77 12.60 13.98 -15.36
N GLY A 78 13.79 14.12 -15.95
CA GLY A 78 14.62 15.32 -15.77
C GLY A 78 15.35 15.55 -14.44
N GLN A 79 16.62 15.18 -14.40
CA GLN A 79 17.61 16.13 -13.89
C GLN A 79 18.90 15.99 -14.71
N ALA A 80 19.33 17.14 -15.23
CA ALA A 80 20.35 17.31 -16.24
C ALA A 80 21.67 16.62 -15.88
N THR A 81 22.18 15.84 -16.83
CA THR A 81 23.60 15.59 -16.99
C THR A 81 24.26 16.91 -17.39
N VAL A 82 24.58 17.78 -16.42
CA VAL A 82 25.59 18.82 -16.62
C VAL A 82 26.91 18.18 -16.24
N GLY A 83 27.78 18.04 -17.24
CA GLY A 83 29.08 17.40 -17.13
C GLY A 83 30.06 18.17 -16.24
N PRO A 84 31.22 17.56 -15.95
CA PRO A 84 32.30 18.22 -15.23
C PRO A 84 32.97 19.24 -16.15
N GLU A 85 32.59 20.52 -16.07
CA GLU A 85 33.40 21.60 -16.65
C GLU A 85 34.51 21.99 -15.67
N THR A 86 35.68 21.46 -15.99
CA THR A 86 37.01 22.05 -15.98
C THR A 86 37.20 23.33 -15.14
N ARG A 87 38.10 23.19 -14.16
CA ARG A 87 38.82 24.26 -13.49
C ARG A 87 39.96 24.75 -14.39
N GLU A 88 39.92 26.01 -14.80
CA GLU A 88 41.04 26.85 -15.23
C GLU A 88 40.79 28.23 -14.58
N GLU A 89 41.49 28.60 -13.50
CA GLU A 89 42.76 29.36 -13.52
C GLU A 89 42.73 30.58 -14.45
N GLU A 90 42.29 31.74 -13.92
CA GLU A 90 43.07 33.00 -13.93
C GLU A 90 42.62 33.93 -12.79
#